data_AF-A0A974XYA7-F1
#
_entry.id   AF-A0A974XYA7-F1
#
_cell.length_a   1.000
_cell.length_b   1.000
_cell.length_c   1.000
_cell.angle_alpha   90.00
_cell.angle_beta   90.00
_cell.angle_gamma   90.00
#
_symmetry.space_group_name_H-M   'P 1'
#
loop_
_entity.id
_entity.type
_entity.pdbx_description
1 polymer ?
#
loop_
_entity_poly.entity_id
_entity_poly.type
_entity_poly.pdbx_seq_one_letter_code
_entity_poly.pdbx_strand_id
1 'polypeptide(L)'
;MSKSTRWPLGLLALAALSACNNTTAPTAQAPEPVAAGAPSEVASPQPAASPQTDAAYVLTMDNVTAYFAAQAGLARAAASDPALEDLSMNLSREDSAQYAARLKANAKVRGIIEQSGMSTREFALTGETLMAALMTQGALDAGQLKAIPEGIDPASVQFVKQNKARIEALMKQLQGAG
;
A
#
# COMPACT_ATOMS: atom_id res chain seq x y z
N MET A 1 22.02 1.53 -42.72
CA MET A 1 20.78 1.26 -43.48
C MET A 1 19.61 1.38 -42.52
N SER A 2 18.93 2.52 -42.56
CA SER A 2 17.83 2.90 -41.67
C SER A 2 16.51 2.25 -42.10
N LYS A 3 15.67 1.87 -41.13
CA LYS A 3 14.23 1.72 -41.36
C LYS A 3 13.47 2.48 -40.27
N SER A 4 13.06 3.69 -40.63
CA SER A 4 12.23 4.58 -39.83
C SER A 4 10.76 4.25 -40.09
N THR A 5 10.06 3.71 -39.09
CA THR A 5 8.62 3.47 -39.17
C THR A 5 7.89 4.72 -38.68
N ARG A 6 7.25 5.41 -39.62
CA ARG A 6 6.38 6.57 -39.38
C ARG A 6 5.01 6.06 -38.94
N TRP A 7 4.52 6.49 -37.79
CA TRP A 7 3.11 6.32 -37.41
C TRP A 7 2.36 7.64 -37.59
N PRO A 8 1.15 7.60 -38.20
CA PRO A 8 0.41 8.80 -38.54
C PRO A 8 -0.32 9.39 -37.32
N LEU A 9 -0.28 10.71 -37.23
CA LEU A 9 -1.21 11.53 -36.46
C LEU A 9 -2.64 11.31 -36.99
N GLY A 10 -3.54 10.82 -36.14
CA GLY A 10 -4.99 10.96 -36.28
C GLY A 10 -5.52 11.67 -35.02
N LEU A 11 -5.80 12.97 -35.12
CA LEU A 11 -7.14 13.56 -35.33
C LEU A 11 -8.05 13.48 -34.09
N LEU A 12 -8.02 14.59 -33.34
CA LEU A 12 -9.18 15.36 -32.83
C LEU A 12 -10.49 14.58 -32.62
N ALA A 13 -10.85 14.40 -31.34
CA ALA A 13 -12.23 14.29 -30.91
C ALA A 13 -12.46 15.25 -29.75
N LEU A 14 -13.04 16.41 -30.10
CA LEU A 14 -13.66 17.37 -29.19
C LEU A 14 -15.02 16.77 -28.78
N ALA A 15 -15.22 16.40 -27.52
CA ALA A 15 -16.53 16.01 -27.01
C ALA A 15 -16.94 16.98 -25.90
N ALA A 16 -18.08 17.61 -26.15
CA ALA A 16 -18.66 18.73 -25.44
C ALA A 16 -19.34 18.32 -24.12
N LEU A 17 -19.65 19.37 -23.35
CA LEU A 17 -20.35 19.40 -22.08
C LEU A 17 -21.63 18.53 -22.03
N SER A 18 -21.83 17.85 -20.90
CA SER A 18 -23.16 17.63 -20.35
C SER A 18 -23.11 17.74 -18.83
N ALA A 19 -23.44 18.93 -18.35
CA ALA A 19 -23.88 19.17 -17.00
C ALA A 19 -25.30 18.61 -16.85
N CYS A 20 -25.47 17.54 -16.08
CA CYS A 20 -26.78 17.13 -15.59
C CYS A 20 -26.85 17.43 -14.09
N ASN A 21 -27.60 18.51 -13.80
CA ASN A 21 -28.13 18.84 -12.49
C ASN A 21 -28.96 17.66 -11.94
N ASN A 22 -28.64 17.20 -10.73
CA ASN A 22 -29.63 16.56 -9.87
C ASN A 22 -30.00 17.53 -8.74
N THR A 23 -30.91 18.44 -9.07
CA THR A 23 -31.71 19.18 -8.10
C THR A 23 -32.82 18.25 -7.62
N THR A 24 -32.63 17.63 -6.46
CA THR A 24 -33.72 16.95 -5.74
C THR A 24 -34.20 17.88 -4.63
N ALA A 25 -35.46 18.29 -4.74
CA ALA A 25 -36.13 19.15 -3.78
C ALA A 25 -36.27 18.46 -2.41
N PRO A 26 -36.21 19.22 -1.29
CA PRO A 26 -36.50 18.68 0.03
C PRO A 26 -38.00 18.44 0.21
N THR A 27 -38.38 17.18 0.41
CA THR A 27 -39.70 16.80 0.92
C THR A 27 -39.81 17.26 2.37
N ALA A 28 -40.79 18.10 2.67
CA ALA A 28 -41.15 18.49 4.02
C ALA A 28 -41.67 17.27 4.80
N GLN A 29 -40.87 16.77 5.73
CA GLN A 29 -41.31 15.81 6.75
C GLN A 29 -41.91 16.57 7.93
N ALA A 30 -43.10 16.12 8.35
CA ALA A 30 -43.76 16.56 9.57
C ALA A 30 -42.93 16.18 10.81
N PRO A 31 -42.94 17.01 11.88
CA PRO A 31 -42.18 16.72 13.09
C PRO A 31 -42.82 15.60 13.91
N GLU A 32 -42.12 14.46 14.01
CA GLU A 32 -42.39 13.45 15.03
C GLU A 32 -41.75 13.86 16.37
N PRO A 33 -42.40 13.54 17.52
CA PRO A 33 -41.95 13.95 18.84
C PRO A 33 -40.66 13.23 19.24
N VAL A 34 -39.64 14.03 19.56
CA VAL A 34 -38.36 13.62 20.14
C VAL A 34 -38.56 12.91 21.48
N ALA A 35 -38.38 11.59 21.47
CA ALA A 35 -38.11 10.83 22.68
C ALA A 35 -36.66 11.10 23.12
N ALA A 36 -36.52 11.68 24.30
CA ALA A 36 -35.25 11.88 24.98
C ALA A 36 -34.58 10.52 25.26
N GLY A 37 -33.43 10.28 24.64
CA GLY A 37 -32.66 9.05 24.79
C GLY A 37 -31.16 9.29 24.59
N ALA A 38 -30.47 9.42 25.73
CA ALA A 38 -29.05 9.22 25.99
C ALA A 38 -27.99 10.14 25.31
N PRO A 39 -27.05 10.74 26.08
CA PRO A 39 -25.91 11.45 25.53
C PRO A 39 -24.98 10.49 24.79
N SER A 40 -24.67 10.82 23.53
CA SER A 40 -23.58 10.21 22.77
C SER A 40 -22.29 10.37 23.56
N GLU A 41 -21.78 9.26 24.07
CA GLU A 41 -20.46 9.15 24.65
C GLU A 41 -19.45 9.55 23.58
N VAL A 42 -18.81 10.71 23.80
CA VAL A 42 -17.76 11.23 22.95
C VAL A 42 -16.65 10.19 22.96
N ALA A 43 -16.52 9.45 21.86
CA ALA A 43 -15.44 8.48 21.68
C ALA A 43 -14.12 9.20 21.98
N SER A 44 -13.50 8.85 23.09
CA SER A 44 -12.21 9.40 23.49
C SER A 44 -11.22 9.12 22.34
N PRO A 45 -10.36 10.08 21.95
CA PRO A 45 -9.31 9.82 20.99
C PRO A 45 -8.48 8.66 21.52
N GLN A 46 -8.56 7.52 20.84
CA GLN A 46 -7.77 6.34 21.18
C GLN A 46 -6.31 6.75 21.15
N PRO A 47 -5.56 6.59 22.25
CA PRO A 47 -4.14 6.91 22.27
C PRO A 47 -3.47 6.18 21.11
N ALA A 48 -2.84 6.93 20.21
CA ALA A 48 -1.95 6.34 19.23
C ALA A 48 -0.98 5.46 20.02
N ALA A 49 -0.95 4.17 19.69
CA ALA A 49 -0.07 3.21 20.35
C ALA A 49 1.32 3.83 20.44
N SER A 50 1.85 3.94 21.65
CA SER A 50 3.19 4.48 21.88
C SER A 50 4.17 3.70 21.00
N PRO A 51 5.09 4.37 20.28
CA PRO A 51 6.02 3.68 19.41
C PRO A 51 6.87 2.76 20.30
N GLN A 52 6.58 1.46 20.25
CA GLN A 52 7.49 0.47 20.77
C GLN A 52 8.80 0.72 20.04
N THR A 53 9.85 0.96 20.81
CA THR A 53 11.22 1.15 20.31
C THR A 53 11.72 -0.22 19.84
N ASP A 54 11.02 -0.82 18.89
CA ASP A 54 11.49 -1.96 18.13
C ASP A 54 12.67 -1.43 17.32
N ALA A 55 13.82 -2.08 17.47
CA ALA A 55 15.01 -1.74 16.72
C ALA A 55 14.64 -1.62 15.23
N ALA A 56 14.99 -0.48 14.62
CA ALA A 56 14.66 -0.21 13.23
C ALA A 56 15.07 -1.39 12.34
N TYR A 57 14.11 -1.97 11.63
CA TYR A 57 14.35 -3.09 10.74
C TYR A 57 15.22 -2.64 9.57
N VAL A 58 16.34 -3.34 9.33
CA VAL A 58 17.32 -2.92 8.32
C VAL A 58 16.94 -3.47 6.94
N LEU A 59 16.70 -2.58 5.99
CA LEU A 59 16.51 -2.95 4.59
C LEU A 59 17.84 -3.38 3.94
N THR A 60 17.78 -4.46 3.18
CA THR A 60 18.90 -4.96 2.36
C THR A 60 18.38 -5.31 0.97
N MET A 61 19.25 -5.37 -0.04
CA MET A 61 18.78 -5.80 -1.35
C MET A 61 18.31 -7.26 -1.36
N ASP A 62 18.82 -8.09 -0.45
CA ASP A 62 18.41 -9.49 -0.34
C ASP A 62 16.98 -9.60 0.18
N ASN A 63 16.64 -8.93 1.30
CA ASN A 63 15.28 -8.98 1.84
C ASN A 63 14.26 -8.28 0.91
N VAL A 64 14.63 -7.20 0.24
CA VAL A 64 13.78 -6.56 -0.77
C VAL A 64 13.55 -7.50 -1.97
N THR A 65 14.58 -8.18 -2.46
CA THR A 65 14.43 -9.14 -3.57
C THR A 65 13.50 -10.29 -3.18
N ALA A 66 13.71 -10.87 -1.99
CA ALA A 66 12.87 -11.93 -1.46
C ALA A 66 11.42 -11.49 -1.21
N TYR A 67 11.20 -10.23 -0.80
CA TYR A 67 9.89 -9.63 -0.64
C TYR A 67 9.14 -9.55 -1.98
N PHE A 68 9.77 -9.03 -3.04
CA PHE A 68 9.16 -8.97 -4.37
C PHE A 68 8.91 -10.38 -4.96
N ALA A 69 9.79 -11.34 -4.70
CA ALA A 69 9.57 -12.73 -5.10
C ALA A 69 8.36 -13.36 -4.39
N ALA A 70 8.19 -13.12 -3.09
CA ALA A 70 7.01 -13.53 -2.33
C ALA A 70 5.74 -12.88 -2.90
N GLN A 71 5.75 -11.57 -3.16
CA GLN A 71 4.60 -10.88 -3.76
C GLN A 71 4.19 -11.48 -5.11
N ALA A 72 5.16 -11.78 -5.99
CA ALA A 72 4.87 -12.43 -7.26
C ALA A 72 4.30 -13.86 -7.08
N GLY A 73 4.75 -14.59 -6.06
CA GLY A 73 4.16 -15.87 -5.67
C GLY A 73 2.72 -15.76 -5.18
N LEU A 74 2.46 -14.77 -4.33
CA LEU A 74 1.14 -14.51 -3.77
C LEU A 74 0.15 -14.06 -4.86
N ALA A 75 0.56 -13.18 -5.77
CA ALA A 75 -0.26 -12.74 -6.90
C ALA A 75 -0.69 -13.93 -7.79
N ARG A 76 0.25 -14.80 -8.16
CA ARG A 76 -0.04 -16.03 -8.93
C ARG A 76 -0.98 -16.96 -8.18
N ALA A 77 -0.80 -17.10 -6.86
CA ALA A 77 -1.67 -17.93 -6.04
C ALA A 77 -3.10 -17.36 -5.96
N ALA A 78 -3.24 -16.04 -5.82
CA ALA A 78 -4.53 -15.35 -5.79
C ALA A 78 -5.28 -15.46 -7.12
N ALA A 79 -4.57 -15.39 -8.25
CA ALA A 79 -5.17 -15.60 -9.58
C ALA A 79 -5.82 -16.99 -9.75
N SER A 80 -5.38 -17.98 -8.97
CA SER A 80 -5.93 -19.35 -8.98
C SER A 80 -6.86 -19.64 -7.79
N ASP A 81 -6.96 -18.73 -6.83
CA ASP A 81 -7.67 -18.93 -5.56
C ASP A 81 -8.15 -17.59 -5.00
N PRO A 82 -9.39 -17.17 -5.33
CA PRO A 82 -9.95 -15.90 -4.89
C PRO A 82 -10.05 -15.73 -3.37
N ALA A 83 -10.01 -16.83 -2.59
CA ALA A 83 -9.99 -16.73 -1.12
C ALA A 83 -8.68 -16.08 -0.59
N LEU A 84 -7.66 -15.94 -1.43
CA LEU A 84 -6.40 -15.27 -1.08
C LEU A 84 -6.38 -13.77 -1.39
N GLU A 85 -7.35 -13.26 -2.15
CA GLU A 85 -7.42 -11.83 -2.52
C GLU A 85 -7.59 -10.93 -1.29
N ASP A 86 -8.43 -11.36 -0.34
CA ASP A 86 -8.78 -10.63 0.88
C ASP A 86 -7.58 -10.41 1.83
N LEU A 87 -6.51 -11.22 1.67
CA LEU A 87 -5.33 -11.10 2.52
C LEU A 87 -4.51 -9.85 2.23
N SER A 88 -4.71 -9.22 1.07
CA SER A 88 -4.02 -8.00 0.62
C SER A 88 -4.70 -6.70 1.05
N MET A 89 -5.99 -6.72 1.42
CA MET A 89 -6.81 -5.50 1.57
C MET A 89 -6.92 -4.95 2.99
N ASN A 90 -6.43 -5.66 4.02
CA ASN A 90 -6.60 -5.27 5.43
C ASN A 90 -5.39 -4.60 6.09
N LEU A 91 -4.38 -4.19 5.31
CA LEU A 91 -3.15 -3.56 5.83
C LEU A 91 -3.39 -2.29 6.65
N SER A 92 -4.49 -1.58 6.43
CA SER A 92 -4.72 -0.24 7.03
C SER A 92 -5.22 -0.24 8.47
N ARG A 93 -5.44 -1.41 9.10
CA ARG A 93 -6.05 -1.50 10.45
C ARG A 93 -5.27 -2.33 11.47
N GLU A 94 -4.22 -3.02 11.05
CA GLU A 94 -3.45 -3.93 11.88
C GLU A 94 -1.99 -3.47 11.98
N ASP A 95 -1.34 -3.73 13.12
CA ASP A 95 0.11 -3.54 13.25
C ASP A 95 0.88 -4.68 12.55
N SER A 96 2.20 -4.52 12.40
CA SER A 96 3.04 -5.49 11.68
C SER A 96 3.06 -6.87 12.36
N ALA A 97 2.89 -6.95 13.68
CA ALA A 97 2.86 -8.22 14.40
C ALA A 97 1.54 -8.97 14.15
N GLN A 98 0.41 -8.25 14.18
CA GLN A 98 -0.91 -8.75 13.80
C GLN A 98 -0.93 -9.21 12.34
N TYR A 99 -0.36 -8.41 11.44
CA TYR A 99 -0.23 -8.78 10.03
C TYR A 99 0.60 -10.06 9.86
N ALA A 100 1.77 -10.14 10.49
CA ALA A 100 2.62 -11.32 10.43
C ALA A 100 1.94 -12.58 10.99
N ALA A 101 1.14 -12.44 12.06
CA ALA A 101 0.36 -13.53 12.64
C ALA A 101 -0.74 -14.01 11.69
N ARG A 102 -1.45 -13.09 11.03
CA ARG A 102 -2.47 -13.40 10.02
C ARG A 102 -1.88 -14.13 8.82
N LEU A 103 -0.74 -13.67 8.31
CA LEU A 103 0.00 -14.36 7.24
C LEU A 103 0.42 -15.77 7.65
N LYS A 104 0.89 -15.93 8.91
CA LYS A 104 1.31 -17.22 9.46
C LYS A 104 0.15 -18.21 9.61
N ALA A 105 -1.05 -17.72 9.91
CA ALA A 105 -2.24 -18.55 10.10
C ALA A 105 -2.73 -19.21 8.79
N ASN A 106 -2.42 -18.62 7.62
CA ASN A 106 -2.73 -19.23 6.33
C ASN A 106 -1.52 -20.05 5.81
N ALA A 107 -1.63 -21.37 5.84
CA ALA A 107 -0.53 -22.28 5.48
C ALA A 107 -0.04 -22.10 4.03
N LYS A 108 -0.92 -21.78 3.09
CA LYS A 108 -0.57 -21.57 1.68
C LYS A 108 0.23 -20.28 1.50
N VAL A 109 -0.23 -19.19 2.11
CA VAL A 109 0.49 -17.90 2.10
C VAL A 109 1.83 -18.00 2.80
N ARG A 110 1.86 -18.61 3.99
CA ARG A 110 3.11 -18.86 4.72
C ARG A 110 4.10 -19.65 3.88
N GLY A 111 3.66 -20.73 3.23
CA GLY A 111 4.52 -21.55 2.36
C GLY A 111 5.09 -20.78 1.17
N ILE A 112 4.32 -19.88 0.56
CA ILE A 112 4.79 -19.03 -0.55
C ILE A 112 5.86 -18.04 -0.07
N ILE A 113 5.66 -17.43 1.10
CA ILE A 113 6.63 -16.51 1.70
C ILE A 113 7.92 -17.25 2.07
N GLU A 114 7.81 -18.41 2.72
CA GLU A 114 8.98 -19.24 3.09
C GLU A 114 9.77 -19.71 1.85
N GLN A 115 9.11 -19.98 0.72
CA GLN A 115 9.77 -20.32 -0.55
C GLN A 115 10.61 -19.19 -1.14
N SER A 116 10.37 -17.93 -0.78
CA SER A 116 11.21 -16.81 -1.21
C SER A 116 12.42 -16.58 -0.29
N GLY A 117 12.58 -17.39 0.76
CA GLY A 117 13.70 -17.31 1.69
C GLY A 117 13.51 -16.32 2.84
N MET A 118 12.26 -15.96 3.17
CA MET A 118 11.94 -15.11 4.32
C MET A 118 10.81 -15.69 5.18
N SER A 119 10.78 -15.31 6.45
CA SER A 119 9.67 -15.58 7.35
C SER A 119 8.49 -14.60 7.12
N THR A 120 7.29 -14.94 7.62
CA THR A 120 6.14 -14.02 7.56
C THR A 120 6.37 -12.72 8.33
N ARG A 121 7.18 -12.75 9.40
CA ARG A 121 7.58 -11.56 10.16
C ARG A 121 8.49 -10.67 9.33
N GLU A 122 9.51 -11.23 8.69
CA GLU A 122 10.42 -10.47 7.81
C GLU A 122 9.67 -9.91 6.60
N PHE A 123 8.72 -10.66 6.02
CA PHE A 123 7.88 -10.16 4.94
C PHE A 123 7.07 -8.93 5.37
N ALA A 124 6.40 -8.98 6.52
CA ALA A 124 5.63 -7.87 7.08
C ALA A 124 6.51 -6.64 7.33
N LEU A 125 7.62 -6.82 8.06
CA LEU A 125 8.56 -5.74 8.38
C LEU A 125 9.21 -5.13 7.14
N THR A 126 9.59 -5.97 6.16
CA THR A 126 10.18 -5.49 4.90
C THR A 126 9.16 -4.66 4.12
N GLY A 127 7.91 -5.12 4.01
CA GLY A 127 6.87 -4.41 3.27
C GLY A 127 6.54 -3.05 3.87
N GLU A 128 6.34 -2.98 5.18
CA GLU A 128 6.07 -1.73 5.90
C GLU A 128 7.24 -0.75 5.80
N THR A 129 8.45 -1.20 6.14
CA THR A 129 9.66 -0.36 6.14
C THR A 129 9.98 0.16 4.74
N LEU A 130 9.90 -0.72 3.72
CA LEU A 130 10.15 -0.35 2.33
C LEU A 130 9.12 0.65 1.82
N MET A 131 7.83 0.47 2.13
CA MET A 131 6.77 1.37 1.69
C MET A 131 6.91 2.76 2.35
N ALA A 132 7.13 2.80 3.66
CA ALA A 132 7.35 4.04 4.40
C ALA A 132 8.58 4.81 3.87
N ALA A 133 9.68 4.11 3.57
CA ALA A 133 10.88 4.69 3.00
C ALA A 133 10.67 5.20 1.55
N LEU A 134 9.96 4.44 0.71
CA LEU A 134 9.61 4.85 -0.67
C LEU A 134 8.74 6.10 -0.68
N MET A 135 7.69 6.14 0.15
CA MET A 135 6.81 7.30 0.26
C MET A 135 7.56 8.54 0.75
N THR A 136 8.40 8.37 1.78
CA THR A 136 9.21 9.46 2.33
C THR A 136 10.21 9.98 1.31
N GLN A 137 10.95 9.10 0.63
CA GLN A 137 11.90 9.50 -0.41
C GLN A 137 11.20 10.20 -1.58
N GLY A 138 10.03 9.70 -2.00
CA GLY A 138 9.23 10.33 -3.06
C GLY A 138 8.75 11.74 -2.69
N ALA A 139 8.28 11.92 -1.45
CA ALA A 139 7.85 13.23 -0.96
C ALA A 139 9.00 14.22 -0.76
N LEU A 140 10.20 13.74 -0.39
CA LEU A 140 11.42 14.54 -0.36
C LEU A 140 11.85 14.96 -1.78
N ASP A 141 11.89 14.03 -2.73
CA ASP A 141 12.22 14.30 -4.14
C ASP A 141 11.24 15.31 -4.76
N ALA A 142 9.96 15.25 -4.38
CA ALA A 142 8.91 16.17 -4.84
C ALA A 142 8.90 17.52 -4.11
N GLY A 143 9.76 17.75 -3.10
CA GLY A 143 9.79 18.97 -2.29
C GLY A 143 8.58 19.15 -1.37
N GLN A 144 7.77 18.11 -1.17
CA GLN A 144 6.63 18.11 -0.25
C GLN A 144 7.06 17.97 1.20
N LEU A 145 8.18 17.28 1.43
CA LEU A 145 8.85 17.21 2.72
C LEU A 145 10.18 17.95 2.67
N LYS A 146 10.50 18.69 3.72
CA LYS A 146 11.81 19.34 3.89
C LYS A 146 12.83 18.46 4.60
N ALA A 147 12.36 17.49 5.38
CA ALA A 147 13.15 16.56 6.17
C ALA A 147 12.37 15.26 6.38
N ILE A 148 13.07 14.21 6.82
CA ILE A 148 12.49 12.92 7.19
C ILE A 148 11.64 13.12 8.47
N PRO A 149 10.36 12.73 8.49
CA PRO A 149 9.50 12.87 9.66
C PRO A 149 9.99 12.04 10.86
N GLU A 150 9.60 12.44 12.08
CA GLU A 150 9.82 11.63 13.28
C GLU A 150 9.14 10.26 13.14
N GLY A 151 9.80 9.22 13.62
CA GLY A 151 9.33 7.83 13.52
C GLY A 151 9.68 7.12 12.22
N ILE A 152 10.22 7.82 11.21
CA ILE A 152 10.76 7.20 10.00
C ILE A 152 12.27 6.99 10.14
N ASP A 153 12.73 5.77 9.89
CA ASP A 153 14.16 5.44 9.92
C ASP A 153 14.92 6.11 8.76
N PRO A 154 15.89 7.01 9.04
CA PRO A 154 16.68 7.65 8.00
C PRO A 154 17.54 6.69 7.19
N ALA A 155 17.99 5.57 7.78
CA ALA A 155 18.81 4.59 7.08
C ALA A 155 18.02 3.89 5.98
N SER A 156 16.75 3.56 6.24
CA SER A 156 15.83 2.98 5.25
C SER A 156 15.54 3.94 4.10
N VAL A 157 15.33 5.23 4.36
CA VAL A 157 15.16 6.27 3.31
C VAL A 157 16.42 6.36 2.44
N GLN A 158 17.59 6.40 3.08
CA GLN A 158 18.88 6.44 2.38
C GLN A 158 19.13 5.17 1.55
N PHE A 159 18.74 4.00 2.05
CA PHE A 159 18.81 2.73 1.32
C PHE A 159 17.96 2.79 0.04
N VAL A 160 16.72 3.27 0.13
CA VAL A 160 15.83 3.43 -1.04
C VAL A 160 16.44 4.40 -2.05
N LYS A 161 16.96 5.55 -1.58
CA LYS A 161 17.63 6.52 -2.44
C LYS A 161 18.80 5.90 -3.22
N GLN A 162 19.63 5.11 -2.56
CA GLN A 162 20.80 4.45 -3.17
C GLN A 162 20.41 3.34 -4.16
N ASN A 163 19.30 2.65 -3.91
CA ASN A 163 18.89 1.47 -4.68
C ASN A 163 17.69 1.72 -5.61
N LYS A 164 17.27 2.98 -5.78
CA LYS A 164 16.06 3.40 -6.50
C LYS A 164 15.85 2.66 -7.83
N ALA A 165 16.84 2.68 -8.71
CA ALA A 165 16.74 2.04 -10.03
C ALA A 165 16.49 0.52 -9.94
N ARG A 166 17.09 -0.17 -8.96
CA ARG A 166 16.93 -1.61 -8.78
C ARG A 166 15.56 -1.94 -8.18
N ILE A 167 15.09 -1.14 -7.22
CA ILE A 167 13.74 -1.28 -6.64
C ILE A 167 12.68 -1.02 -7.70
N GLU A 168 12.83 0.04 -8.51
CA GLU A 168 11.90 0.34 -9.62
C GLU A 168 11.84 -0.79 -10.65
N ALA A 169 12.98 -1.45 -10.94
CA ALA A 169 13.00 -2.62 -11.82
C ALA A 169 12.20 -3.79 -11.23
N LEU A 170 12.35 -4.07 -9.92
CA LEU A 170 11.57 -5.10 -9.23
C LEU A 170 10.06 -4.78 -9.22
N MET A 171 9.70 -3.51 -9.00
CA MET A 171 8.29 -3.07 -9.06
C MET A 171 7.69 -3.26 -10.46
N LYS A 172 8.42 -2.88 -11.51
CA LYS A 172 7.97 -3.08 -12.90
C LYS A 172 7.84 -4.56 -13.24
N GLN A 173 8.78 -5.39 -12.78
CA GLN A 173 8.70 -6.84 -12.97
C GLN A 173 7.45 -7.42 -12.29
N LEU A 174 7.10 -6.95 -11.09
CA LEU A 174 5.89 -7.39 -10.39
C LEU A 174 4.62 -6.98 -11.15
N GLN A 175 4.56 -5.76 -11.68
CA GLN A 175 3.41 -5.25 -12.46
C GLN A 175 3.18 -6.02 -13.76
N GLY A 176 4.23 -6.57 -14.37
CA GLY A 176 4.12 -7.40 -15.58
C GLY A 176 3.89 -8.89 -15.32
N ALA A 177 3.85 -9.33 -14.05
CA ALA A 177 3.71 -10.73 -13.67
C ALA A 177 2.29 -11.11 -13.23
N GLY A 178 1.39 -10.14 -13.06
CA GLY A 178 -0.05 -10.34 -12.85
C GLY A 178 -0.80 -10.29 -14.18
#